data_AF-A0A972YIJ5-F1
#
_entry.id   AF-A0A972YIJ5-F1
#
_cell.length_a   1.000
_cell.length_b   1.000
_cell.length_c   1.000
_cell.angle_alpha   90.00
_cell.angle_beta   90.00
_cell.angle_gamma   90.00
#
_symmetry.space_group_name_H-M   'P 1'
#
loop_
_entity.id
_entity.type
_entity.pdbx_description
1 polymer ?
#
loop_
_entity_poly.entity_id
_entity_poly.type
_entity_poly.pdbx_seq_one_letter_code
_entity_poly.pdbx_strand_id
1 'polypeptide(L)'
;MNIAKLKDLEKEFLNRYPKGFRDENCFPKIRNFNPKKLEEFAKEALKKENFSNPNLLIEGFVKTIQKSVMVSLFDKIKLKNAISTLNSYEKDMLSIEIYELLYGNKKEGFEGLVEFLAQYKLAKWTIISLTPYCINRHKEYFIKPTTTKMVIKYFELKELIYTPKPSFEFYENYSKTLDEMKSKLHDSLTFDNVAFTSFLKVAIELYED
;
A
#
# COMPACT_ATOMS: atom_id res chain seq x y z
N MET A 1 -3.08 7.76 20.57
CA MET A 1 -3.31 6.36 20.14
C MET A 1 -3.67 5.51 21.34
N ASN A 2 -4.73 4.69 21.24
CA ASN A 2 -5.14 3.78 22.30
C ASN A 2 -4.34 2.47 22.28
N ILE A 3 -3.28 2.40 23.11
CA ILE A 3 -2.36 1.23 23.16
C ILE A 3 -3.02 0.01 23.81
N ALA A 4 -3.92 0.20 24.77
CA ALA A 4 -4.61 -0.90 25.44
C ALA A 4 -5.42 -1.73 24.43
N LYS A 5 -6.24 -1.06 23.61
CA LYS A 5 -6.97 -1.68 22.50
C LYS A 5 -6.06 -2.48 21.55
N LEU A 6 -4.86 -1.98 21.26
CA LEU A 6 -3.91 -2.65 20.37
C LEU A 6 -3.41 -3.97 20.98
N LYS A 7 -3.14 -3.97 22.29
CA LYS A 7 -2.69 -5.15 23.02
C LYS A 7 -3.81 -6.17 23.24
N ASP A 8 -5.03 -5.71 23.44
CA ASP A 8 -6.19 -6.60 23.55
C ASP A 8 -6.42 -7.34 22.22
N LEU A 9 -6.39 -6.62 21.08
CA LEU A 9 -6.51 -7.24 19.76
C LEU A 9 -5.39 -8.25 19.48
N GLU A 10 -4.15 -7.93 19.85
CA GLU A 10 -3.02 -8.86 19.71
C GLU A 10 -3.26 -10.15 20.51
N LYS A 11 -3.64 -10.00 21.78
CA LYS A 11 -3.88 -11.13 22.67
C LYS A 11 -4.99 -12.03 22.15
N GLU A 12 -6.12 -11.46 21.78
CA GLU A 12 -7.27 -12.23 21.27
C GLU A 12 -6.93 -12.92 19.94
N PHE A 13 -6.24 -12.21 19.04
CA PHE A 13 -5.85 -12.78 17.75
C PHE A 13 -4.86 -13.94 17.92
N LEU A 14 -3.85 -13.81 18.78
CA LEU A 14 -2.85 -14.86 19.01
C LEU A 14 -3.37 -16.00 19.88
N ASN A 15 -4.38 -15.76 20.75
CA ASN A 15 -5.08 -16.82 21.45
C ASN A 15 -5.82 -17.75 20.46
N ARG A 16 -6.45 -17.17 19.44
CA ARG A 16 -7.14 -17.92 18.39
C ARG A 16 -6.19 -18.50 17.33
N TYR A 17 -5.14 -17.77 16.99
CA TYR A 17 -4.14 -18.13 15.97
C TYR A 17 -2.73 -18.02 16.56
N PRO A 18 -2.25 -19.03 17.32
CA PRO A 18 -0.96 -18.97 18.01
C PRO A 18 0.24 -18.72 17.08
N LYS A 19 0.14 -19.13 15.80
CA LYS A 19 1.16 -18.88 14.78
C LYS A 19 0.88 -17.63 13.92
N GLY A 20 -0.05 -16.78 14.34
CA GLY A 20 -0.53 -15.63 13.57
C GLY A 20 -1.06 -16.04 12.19
N PHE A 21 -0.68 -15.32 11.15
CA PHE A 21 -1.07 -15.63 9.77
C PHE A 21 -0.50 -16.92 9.19
N ARG A 22 0.42 -17.58 9.90
CA ARG A 22 0.95 -18.89 9.51
C ARG A 22 0.15 -20.06 10.09
N ASP A 23 -0.87 -19.78 10.90
CA ASP A 23 -1.77 -20.80 11.42
C ASP A 23 -2.63 -21.38 10.27
N GLU A 24 -2.77 -22.70 10.21
CA GLU A 24 -3.46 -23.39 9.11
C GLU A 24 -4.94 -23.03 9.03
N ASN A 25 -5.52 -22.66 10.17
CA ASN A 25 -6.92 -22.26 10.28
C ASN A 25 -7.14 -20.77 9.96
N CYS A 26 -6.06 -20.00 9.73
CA CYS A 26 -6.13 -18.57 9.46
C CYS A 26 -6.48 -18.30 7.98
N PHE A 27 -7.72 -17.81 7.73
CA PHE A 27 -8.25 -17.28 6.46
C PHE A 27 -7.67 -17.89 5.16
N PRO A 28 -8.32 -18.91 4.57
CA PRO A 28 -7.85 -19.59 3.36
C PRO A 28 -7.52 -18.67 2.17
N LYS A 29 -8.19 -17.52 2.07
CA LYS A 29 -7.98 -16.52 1.00
C LYS A 29 -6.68 -15.72 1.14
N ILE A 30 -6.17 -15.51 2.37
CA ILE A 30 -4.90 -14.80 2.61
C ILE A 30 -3.72 -15.65 2.13
N ARG A 31 -3.83 -16.99 2.25
CA ARG A 31 -2.80 -17.95 1.84
C ARG A 31 -2.43 -17.88 0.35
N ASN A 32 -3.35 -17.44 -0.51
CA ASN A 32 -3.13 -17.41 -1.97
C ASN A 32 -2.41 -16.14 -2.47
N PHE A 33 -2.20 -15.15 -1.61
CA PHE A 33 -1.44 -13.96 -1.98
C PHE A 33 0.06 -14.17 -1.69
N ASN A 34 0.89 -14.14 -2.74
CA ASN A 34 2.34 -14.20 -2.62
C ASN A 34 2.95 -12.80 -2.84
N PRO A 35 3.14 -12.00 -1.77
CA PRO A 35 3.69 -10.65 -1.88
C PRO A 35 5.13 -10.64 -2.40
N LYS A 36 5.91 -11.69 -2.14
CA LYS A 36 7.31 -11.82 -2.61
C LYS A 36 7.39 -11.86 -4.12
N LYS A 37 6.52 -12.64 -4.78
CA LYS A 37 6.49 -12.72 -6.25
C LYS A 37 6.13 -11.38 -6.89
N LEU A 38 5.26 -10.60 -6.25
CA LEU A 38 4.90 -9.26 -6.74
C LEU A 38 6.06 -8.27 -6.55
N GLU A 39 6.78 -8.35 -5.43
CA GLU A 39 7.99 -7.56 -5.17
C GLU A 39 9.09 -7.86 -6.19
N GLU A 40 9.41 -9.14 -6.44
CA GLU A 40 10.43 -9.55 -7.42
C GLU A 40 10.09 -8.98 -8.81
N PHE A 41 8.83 -9.10 -9.23
CA PHE A 41 8.38 -8.53 -10.49
C PHE A 41 8.51 -7.00 -10.50
N ALA A 42 8.06 -6.32 -9.45
CA ALA A 42 8.10 -4.86 -9.38
C ALA A 42 9.55 -4.35 -9.41
N LYS A 43 10.46 -4.98 -8.66
CA LYS A 43 11.88 -4.63 -8.63
C LYS A 43 12.54 -4.76 -9.99
N GLU A 44 12.23 -5.82 -10.74
CA GLU A 44 12.77 -6.01 -12.08
C GLU A 44 12.15 -5.03 -13.10
N ALA A 45 10.83 -4.85 -13.04
CA ALA A 45 10.11 -4.00 -13.99
C ALA A 45 10.38 -2.50 -13.77
N LEU A 46 10.65 -2.09 -12.53
CA LEU A 46 10.83 -0.70 -12.11
C LEU A 46 12.26 -0.41 -11.65
N LYS A 47 13.26 -1.21 -12.02
CA LYS A 47 14.67 -0.92 -11.70
C LYS A 47 15.13 0.39 -12.36
N LYS A 48 16.11 1.06 -11.75
CA LYS A 48 16.61 2.39 -12.18
C LYS A 48 17.00 2.43 -13.66
N GLU A 49 17.56 1.34 -14.18
CA GLU A 49 18.04 1.25 -15.56
C GLU A 49 16.89 1.38 -16.58
N ASN A 50 15.69 0.92 -16.22
CA ASN A 50 14.53 0.96 -17.11
C ASN A 50 13.98 2.38 -17.33
N PHE A 51 14.33 3.36 -16.47
CA PHE A 51 13.88 4.74 -16.61
C PHE A 51 14.51 5.47 -17.80
N SER A 52 15.58 4.91 -18.39
CA SER A 52 16.09 5.35 -19.69
C SER A 52 15.11 5.11 -20.84
N ASN A 53 14.09 4.26 -20.65
CA ASN A 53 13.03 4.00 -21.61
C ASN A 53 11.64 4.17 -20.94
N PRO A 54 11.05 5.38 -21.02
CA PRO A 54 9.75 5.69 -20.42
C PRO A 54 8.61 4.74 -20.82
N ASN A 55 8.61 4.25 -22.07
CA ASN A 55 7.58 3.28 -22.51
C ASN A 55 7.68 1.95 -21.76
N LEU A 56 8.90 1.41 -21.63
CA LEU A 56 9.17 0.17 -20.89
C LEU A 56 8.81 0.32 -19.41
N LEU A 57 9.23 1.43 -18.79
CA LEU A 57 8.97 1.72 -17.39
C LEU A 57 7.47 1.81 -17.10
N ILE A 58 6.72 2.58 -17.90
CA ILE A 58 5.28 2.73 -17.71
C ILE A 58 4.54 1.42 -17.89
N GLU A 59 4.96 0.59 -18.86
CA GLU A 59 4.41 -0.75 -19.01
C GLU A 59 4.66 -1.60 -17.75
N GLY A 60 5.87 -1.52 -17.18
CA GLY A 60 6.24 -2.16 -15.91
C GLY A 60 5.37 -1.69 -14.73
N PHE A 61 5.12 -0.39 -14.63
CA PHE A 61 4.25 0.23 -13.61
C PHE A 61 2.83 -0.30 -13.71
N VAL A 62 2.23 -0.27 -14.91
CA VAL A 62 0.88 -0.80 -15.16
C VAL A 62 0.80 -2.28 -14.83
N LYS A 63 1.77 -3.09 -15.30
CA LYS A 63 1.79 -4.53 -15.06
C LYS A 63 1.91 -4.86 -13.57
N THR A 64 2.67 -4.07 -12.81
CA THR A 64 2.78 -4.22 -11.35
C THR A 64 1.42 -4.03 -10.68
N ILE A 65 0.70 -2.97 -11.06
CA ILE A 65 -0.65 -2.70 -10.54
C ILE A 65 -1.65 -3.79 -10.98
N GLN A 66 -1.59 -4.24 -12.23
CA GLN A 66 -2.46 -5.29 -12.75
C GLN A 66 -2.30 -6.63 -12.02
N LYS A 67 -1.06 -7.00 -11.67
CA LYS A 67 -0.75 -8.24 -10.96
C LYS A 67 -1.17 -8.23 -9.48
N SER A 68 -1.33 -7.05 -8.88
CA SER A 68 -1.71 -6.94 -7.46
C SER A 68 -3.16 -7.31 -7.21
N VAL A 69 -3.44 -8.24 -6.30
CA VAL A 69 -4.81 -8.56 -5.86
C VAL A 69 -5.43 -7.47 -4.97
N MET A 70 -4.62 -6.50 -4.53
CA MET A 70 -5.02 -5.46 -3.57
C MET A 70 -5.68 -4.25 -4.26
N VAL A 71 -5.56 -4.13 -5.58
CA VAL A 71 -6.19 -3.07 -6.38
C VAL A 71 -7.44 -3.61 -7.07
N SER A 72 -8.52 -2.82 -7.10
CA SER A 72 -9.78 -3.23 -7.70
C SER A 72 -9.62 -3.48 -9.21
N LEU A 73 -10.39 -4.42 -9.76
CA LEU A 73 -10.38 -4.70 -11.21
C LEU A 73 -10.75 -3.44 -12.02
N PHE A 74 -11.72 -2.67 -11.54
CA PHE A 74 -12.16 -1.43 -12.18
C PHE A 74 -11.01 -0.41 -12.27
N ASP A 75 -10.28 -0.20 -11.18
CA ASP A 75 -9.15 0.75 -11.17
C ASP A 75 -8.02 0.30 -12.09
N LYS A 76 -7.74 -1.01 -12.16
CA LYS A 76 -6.75 -1.57 -13.08
C LYS A 76 -7.12 -1.32 -14.55
N ILE A 77 -8.37 -1.57 -14.92
CA ILE A 77 -8.86 -1.34 -16.30
C ILE A 77 -8.75 0.13 -16.64
N LYS A 78 -9.23 1.00 -15.74
CA LYS A 78 -9.20 2.45 -15.95
C LYS A 78 -7.78 2.99 -16.07
N LEU A 79 -6.86 2.52 -15.24
CA LEU A 79 -5.44 2.88 -15.32
C LEU A 79 -4.82 2.44 -16.64
N LYS A 80 -5.04 1.18 -17.05
CA LYS A 80 -4.54 0.67 -18.34
C LYS A 80 -5.02 1.54 -19.50
N ASN A 81 -6.31 1.86 -19.52
CA ASN A 81 -6.91 2.65 -20.59
C ASN A 81 -6.35 4.09 -20.60
N ALA A 82 -6.25 4.75 -19.45
CA ALA A 82 -5.67 6.09 -19.35
C ALA A 82 -4.21 6.14 -19.81
N ILE A 83 -3.41 5.13 -19.43
CA ILE A 83 -2.00 5.08 -19.81
C ILE A 83 -1.83 4.77 -21.31
N SER A 84 -2.74 4.02 -21.92
CA SER A 84 -2.71 3.72 -23.35
C SER A 84 -2.94 4.94 -24.25
N THR A 85 -3.53 6.02 -23.70
CA THR A 85 -3.78 7.26 -24.46
C THR A 85 -2.66 8.29 -24.33
N LEU A 86 -1.62 8.03 -23.53
CA LEU A 86 -0.55 8.99 -23.29
C LEU A 86 0.34 9.16 -24.53
N ASN A 87 0.63 10.41 -24.86
CA ASN A 87 1.67 10.76 -25.83
C ASN A 87 3.08 10.62 -25.22
N SER A 88 4.13 10.78 -26.02
CA SER A 88 5.52 10.63 -25.56
C SER A 88 5.89 11.58 -24.43
N TYR A 89 5.46 12.84 -24.50
CA TYR A 89 5.74 13.84 -23.47
C TYR A 89 5.06 13.48 -22.13
N GLU A 90 3.78 13.08 -22.18
CA GLU A 90 3.07 12.64 -20.97
C GLU A 90 3.68 11.38 -20.35
N LYS A 91 4.21 10.47 -21.17
CA LYS A 91 4.95 9.31 -20.70
C LYS A 91 6.26 9.72 -20.02
N ASP A 92 7.01 10.63 -20.60
CA ASP A 92 8.24 11.13 -20.00
C ASP A 92 7.93 11.77 -18.63
N MET A 93 6.92 12.64 -18.55
CA MET A 93 6.45 13.23 -17.29
C MET A 93 6.07 12.16 -16.25
N LEU A 94 5.23 11.19 -16.62
CA LEU A 94 4.85 10.11 -15.71
C LEU A 94 6.06 9.29 -15.24
N SER A 95 7.04 9.05 -16.11
CA SER A 95 8.25 8.32 -15.75
C SER A 95 9.12 9.07 -14.74
N ILE A 96 9.17 10.41 -14.84
CA ILE A 96 9.87 11.28 -13.88
C ILE A 96 9.19 11.20 -12.51
N GLU A 97 7.86 11.32 -12.43
CA GLU A 97 7.16 11.25 -11.14
C GLU A 97 7.34 9.89 -10.46
N ILE A 98 7.31 8.81 -11.23
CA ILE A 98 7.57 7.45 -10.71
C ILE A 98 9.03 7.33 -10.24
N TYR A 99 9.99 7.95 -10.95
CA TYR A 99 11.39 7.94 -10.56
C TYR A 99 11.60 8.66 -9.22
N GLU A 100 11.07 9.88 -9.09
CA GLU A 100 11.16 10.67 -7.87
C GLU A 100 10.52 9.92 -6.69
N LEU A 101 9.37 9.27 -6.91
CA LEU A 101 8.68 8.47 -5.89
C LEU A 101 9.51 7.30 -5.39
N LEU A 102 10.21 6.58 -6.27
CA LEU A 102 10.90 5.33 -5.95
C LEU A 102 12.37 5.51 -5.58
N TYR A 103 13.04 6.52 -6.15
CA TYR A 103 14.49 6.66 -6.14
C TYR A 103 15.02 8.06 -5.90
N GLY A 104 14.20 9.09 -6.06
CA GLY A 104 14.56 10.50 -5.88
C GLY A 104 13.90 11.11 -4.65
N ASN A 105 13.38 12.32 -4.81
CA ASN A 105 12.60 13.00 -3.80
C ASN A 105 11.18 12.41 -3.74
N LYS A 106 11.01 11.49 -2.80
CA LYS A 106 9.75 10.77 -2.60
C LYS A 106 8.54 11.68 -2.43
N LYS A 107 8.69 12.83 -1.76
CA LYS A 107 7.57 13.76 -1.57
C LYS A 107 7.12 14.34 -2.90
N GLU A 108 8.07 14.86 -3.68
CA GLU A 108 7.81 15.44 -5.00
C GLU A 108 7.19 14.39 -5.93
N GLY A 109 7.79 13.20 -6.03
CA GLY A 109 7.24 12.15 -6.88
C GLY A 109 5.88 11.61 -6.41
N PHE A 110 5.60 11.60 -5.11
CA PHE A 110 4.27 11.24 -4.60
C PHE A 110 3.23 12.28 -5.00
N GLU A 111 3.52 13.56 -4.76
CA GLU A 111 2.60 14.67 -5.04
C GLU A 111 2.40 14.85 -6.55
N GLY A 112 3.47 14.79 -7.34
CA GLY A 112 3.40 14.86 -8.80
C GLY A 112 2.67 13.67 -9.42
N LEU A 113 2.87 12.43 -8.92
CA LEU A 113 2.08 11.28 -9.37
C LEU A 113 0.58 11.43 -9.03
N VAL A 114 0.26 12.00 -7.86
CA VAL A 114 -1.12 12.32 -7.49
C VAL A 114 -1.72 13.34 -8.46
N GLU A 115 -0.99 14.40 -8.79
CA GLU A 115 -1.45 15.43 -9.72
C GLU A 115 -1.64 14.88 -11.14
N PHE A 116 -0.66 14.13 -11.64
CA PHE A 116 -0.74 13.46 -12.95
C PHE A 116 -1.98 12.57 -13.03
N LEU A 117 -2.18 11.67 -12.06
CA LEU A 117 -3.30 10.73 -12.08
C LEU A 117 -4.65 11.39 -11.75
N ALA A 118 -4.67 12.56 -11.11
CA ALA A 118 -5.91 13.30 -10.85
C ALA A 118 -6.60 13.72 -12.14
N GLN A 119 -5.84 14.06 -13.19
CA GLN A 119 -6.34 14.42 -14.52
C GLN A 119 -7.22 13.29 -15.12
N TYR A 120 -6.93 12.04 -14.75
CA TYR A 120 -7.66 10.85 -15.19
C TYR A 120 -8.64 10.30 -14.13
N LYS A 121 -8.86 11.03 -13.03
CA LYS A 121 -9.64 10.56 -11.86
C LYS A 121 -9.13 9.22 -11.33
N LEU A 122 -7.81 9.08 -11.26
CA LEU A 122 -7.05 7.89 -10.82
C LEU A 122 -6.11 8.18 -9.64
N ALA A 123 -6.11 9.41 -9.11
CA ALA A 123 -5.44 9.76 -7.86
C ALA A 123 -6.09 9.04 -6.66
N LYS A 124 -5.73 7.77 -6.48
CA LYS A 124 -6.29 6.87 -5.47
C LYS A 124 -5.18 6.26 -4.64
N TRP A 125 -5.40 6.19 -3.33
CA TRP A 125 -4.46 5.62 -2.36
C TRP A 125 -3.90 4.27 -2.78
N THR A 126 -4.76 3.38 -3.29
CA THR A 126 -4.38 2.03 -3.71
C THR A 126 -3.52 1.97 -4.96
N ILE A 127 -3.50 3.02 -5.79
CA ILE A 127 -2.61 3.12 -6.95
C ILE A 127 -1.28 3.74 -6.52
N ILE A 128 -1.34 4.89 -5.83
CA ILE A 128 -0.16 5.67 -5.44
C ILE A 128 0.76 4.89 -4.49
N SER A 129 0.18 4.18 -3.51
CA SER A 129 0.98 3.49 -2.47
C SER A 129 1.41 2.07 -2.85
N LEU A 130 0.91 1.51 -3.96
CA LEU A 130 1.19 0.11 -4.29
C LEU A 130 2.63 -0.11 -4.72
N THR A 131 3.15 0.70 -5.65
CA THR A 131 4.49 0.47 -6.19
C THR A 131 5.59 0.72 -5.16
N PRO A 132 5.55 1.77 -4.30
CA PRO A 132 6.48 1.87 -3.16
C PRO A 132 6.44 0.62 -2.27
N TYR A 133 5.24 0.16 -1.89
CA TYR A 133 5.08 -1.07 -1.12
C TYR A 133 5.71 -2.28 -1.83
N CYS A 134 5.46 -2.48 -3.13
CA CYS A 134 6.01 -3.62 -3.85
C CYS A 134 7.54 -3.58 -3.92
N ILE A 135 8.16 -2.39 -4.02
CA ILE A 135 9.62 -2.25 -4.05
C ILE A 135 10.24 -2.45 -2.66
N ASN A 136 9.55 -2.08 -1.59
CA ASN A 136 10.05 -2.23 -0.22
C ASN A 136 8.94 -2.54 0.79
N ARG A 137 8.49 -3.80 0.81
CA ARG A 137 7.32 -4.26 1.59
C ARG A 137 7.44 -4.12 3.11
N HIS A 138 8.66 -3.97 3.62
CA HIS A 138 8.93 -3.88 5.05
C HIS A 138 9.04 -2.43 5.54
N LYS A 139 9.25 -1.48 4.63
CA LYS A 139 9.38 -0.05 4.91
C LYS A 139 8.16 0.75 4.45
N GLU A 140 7.61 0.41 3.30
CA GLU A 140 6.52 1.16 2.66
C GLU A 140 5.17 0.55 3.01
N TYR A 141 4.15 1.39 3.17
CA TYR A 141 2.80 0.96 3.52
C TYR A 141 1.87 1.03 2.31
N PHE A 142 1.10 -0.04 2.08
CA PHE A 142 -0.03 0.01 1.15
C PHE A 142 -1.26 0.60 1.86
N ILE A 143 -1.83 1.66 1.31
CA ILE A 143 -2.97 2.37 1.91
C ILE A 143 -4.28 1.88 1.30
N LYS A 144 -5.08 1.18 2.11
CA LYS A 144 -6.44 0.78 1.75
C LYS A 144 -7.46 1.66 2.50
N PRO A 145 -8.29 2.45 1.80
CA PRO A 145 -9.21 3.42 2.40
C PRO A 145 -10.06 2.89 3.56
N THR A 146 -10.67 1.73 3.40
CA THR A 146 -11.57 1.14 4.41
C THR A 146 -10.81 0.75 5.67
N THR A 147 -9.65 0.10 5.51
CA THR A 147 -8.79 -0.29 6.63
C THR A 147 -8.25 0.95 7.34
N THR A 148 -7.76 1.94 6.60
CA THR A 148 -7.21 3.17 7.18
C THR A 148 -8.24 3.91 8.02
N LYS A 149 -9.46 4.12 7.50
CA LYS A 149 -10.55 4.76 8.26
C LYS A 149 -10.90 4.00 9.53
N MET A 150 -10.97 2.67 9.44
CA MET A 150 -11.30 1.81 10.57
C MET A 150 -10.22 1.88 11.65
N VAL A 151 -8.94 1.80 11.28
CA VAL A 151 -7.81 1.94 12.20
C VAL A 151 -7.82 3.31 12.90
N ILE A 152 -8.01 4.39 12.14
CA ILE A 152 -8.09 5.76 12.70
C ILE A 152 -9.21 5.86 13.75
N LYS A 153 -10.39 5.35 13.41
CA LYS A 153 -11.55 5.37 14.31
C LYS A 153 -11.31 4.52 15.56
N TYR A 154 -10.90 3.27 15.39
CA TYR A 154 -10.80 2.28 16.47
C TYR A 154 -9.77 2.68 17.54
N PHE A 155 -8.60 3.14 17.10
CA PHE A 155 -7.49 3.54 17.98
C PHE A 155 -7.49 5.02 18.36
N GLU A 156 -8.55 5.74 17.99
CA GLU A 156 -8.78 7.15 18.33
C GLU A 156 -7.60 8.05 17.92
N LEU A 157 -7.17 7.90 16.66
CA LEU A 157 -6.04 8.64 16.09
C LEU A 157 -6.47 10.05 15.66
N LYS A 158 -6.74 10.93 16.64
CA LYS A 158 -7.40 12.24 16.45
C LYS A 158 -6.69 13.18 15.46
N GLU A 159 -5.37 13.13 15.38
CA GLU A 159 -4.56 13.98 14.50
C GLU A 159 -4.55 13.49 13.02
N LEU A 160 -5.09 12.31 12.74
CA LEU A 160 -5.11 11.73 11.39
C LEU A 160 -6.48 11.92 10.72
N ILE A 161 -6.55 12.92 9.84
CA ILE A 161 -7.75 13.21 9.06
C ILE A 161 -7.65 12.55 7.68
N TYR A 162 -8.41 11.48 7.47
CA TYR A 162 -8.43 10.79 6.17
C TYR A 162 -9.12 11.65 5.10
N THR A 163 -8.47 11.79 3.95
CA THR A 163 -9.06 12.37 2.74
C THR A 163 -9.02 11.37 1.57
N PRO A 164 -10.01 11.38 0.65
CA PRO A 164 -9.99 10.47 -0.50
C PRO A 164 -8.86 10.72 -1.49
N LYS A 165 -8.47 11.99 -1.71
CA LYS A 165 -7.33 12.37 -2.55
C LYS A 165 -6.04 12.15 -1.75
N PRO A 166 -5.08 11.35 -2.25
CA PRO A 166 -3.84 11.12 -1.53
C PRO A 166 -3.02 12.39 -1.31
N SER A 167 -2.34 12.48 -0.16
CA SER A 167 -1.34 13.49 0.14
C SER A 167 -0.13 12.85 0.81
N PHE A 168 1.06 13.39 0.53
CA PHE A 168 2.28 12.85 1.12
C PHE A 168 2.31 13.06 2.65
N GLU A 169 1.83 14.21 3.12
CA GLU A 169 1.73 14.53 4.55
C GLU A 169 0.91 13.48 5.32
N PHE A 170 -0.29 13.12 4.82
CA PHE A 170 -1.08 12.06 5.45
C PHE A 170 -0.36 10.71 5.39
N TYR A 171 0.23 10.37 4.23
CA TYR A 171 0.96 9.12 4.07
C TYR A 171 2.09 8.99 5.09
N GLU A 172 2.87 10.05 5.28
CA GLU A 172 4.00 10.09 6.20
C GLU A 172 3.53 9.98 7.66
N ASN A 173 2.57 10.81 8.07
CA ASN A 173 2.06 10.82 9.45
C ASN A 173 1.37 9.50 9.81
N TYR A 174 0.63 8.92 8.86
CA TYR A 174 0.01 7.62 9.08
C TYR A 174 1.04 6.49 9.13
N SER A 175 2.07 6.51 8.26
CA SER A 175 3.17 5.52 8.29
C SER A 175 3.92 5.56 9.61
N LYS A 176 4.25 6.76 10.13
CA LYS A 176 4.88 6.93 11.45
C LYS A 176 4.02 6.33 12.56
N THR A 177 2.71 6.55 12.51
CA THR A 177 1.76 5.98 13.48
C THR A 177 1.73 4.46 13.39
N LEU A 178 1.70 3.91 12.16
CA LEU A 178 1.73 2.46 11.94
C LEU A 178 3.04 1.83 12.42
N ASP A 179 4.19 2.48 12.24
CA ASP A 179 5.47 2.01 12.79
C ASP A 179 5.48 2.03 14.33
N GLU A 180 4.89 3.05 14.94
CA GLU A 180 4.73 3.12 16.40
C GLU A 180 3.84 1.97 16.93
N MET A 181 2.77 1.63 16.20
CA MET A 181 1.92 0.48 16.52
C MET A 181 2.68 -0.83 16.35
N LYS A 182 3.39 -0.98 15.22
CA LYS A 182 4.12 -2.18 14.84
C LYS A 182 5.21 -2.53 15.86
N SER A 183 5.93 -1.53 16.37
CA SER A 183 6.98 -1.72 17.39
C SER A 183 6.46 -2.23 18.74
N LYS A 184 5.14 -2.16 18.97
CA LYS A 184 4.48 -2.64 20.18
C LYS A 184 3.90 -4.03 20.01
N LEU A 185 4.00 -4.66 18.85
CA LEU A 185 3.40 -5.96 18.56
C LEU A 185 4.46 -7.05 18.37
N HIS A 186 4.03 -8.30 18.48
CA HIS A 186 4.81 -9.48 18.25
C HIS A 186 5.15 -9.66 16.75
N ASP A 187 6.36 -10.12 16.47
CA ASP A 187 6.91 -10.22 15.11
C ASP A 187 6.11 -11.13 14.17
N SER A 188 5.37 -12.10 14.72
CA SER A 188 4.47 -12.97 13.94
C SER A 188 3.34 -12.20 13.23
N LEU A 189 3.04 -10.98 13.66
CA LEU A 189 2.02 -10.10 13.07
C LEU A 189 2.64 -8.98 12.20
N THR A 190 3.94 -8.73 12.30
CA THR A 190 4.59 -7.54 11.76
C THR A 190 5.67 -7.82 10.71
N PHE A 191 5.86 -9.07 10.32
CA PHE A 191 6.86 -9.49 9.33
C PHE A 191 6.71 -8.86 7.94
N ASP A 192 5.54 -8.29 7.62
CA ASP A 192 5.25 -7.57 6.37
C ASP A 192 4.19 -6.49 6.64
N ASN A 193 4.29 -5.32 6.00
CA ASN A 193 3.40 -4.19 6.28
C ASN A 193 1.94 -4.45 5.85
N VAL A 194 1.72 -5.24 4.79
CA VAL A 194 0.36 -5.69 4.42
C VAL A 194 -0.13 -6.76 5.37
N ALA A 195 0.73 -7.66 5.86
CA ALA A 195 0.33 -8.62 6.89
C ALA A 195 -0.13 -7.89 8.16
N PHE A 196 0.65 -6.92 8.63
CA PHE A 196 0.33 -6.11 9.79
C PHE A 196 -1.00 -5.34 9.65
N THR A 197 -1.17 -4.59 8.57
CA THR A 197 -2.42 -3.85 8.33
C THR A 197 -3.62 -4.77 8.09
N SER A 198 -3.39 -5.97 7.58
CA SER A 198 -4.42 -7.02 7.50
C SER A 198 -4.79 -7.55 8.87
N PHE A 199 -3.83 -7.70 9.80
CA PHE A 199 -4.10 -8.07 11.19
C PHE A 199 -5.00 -7.03 11.85
N LEU A 200 -4.64 -5.74 11.75
CA LEU A 200 -5.47 -4.68 12.31
C LEU A 200 -6.89 -4.75 11.76
N LYS A 201 -7.04 -4.96 10.44
CA LYS A 201 -8.35 -5.09 9.82
C LYS A 201 -9.16 -6.24 10.42
N VAL A 202 -8.58 -7.43 10.38
CA VAL A 202 -9.26 -8.67 10.78
C VAL A 202 -9.56 -8.67 12.26
N ALA A 203 -8.62 -8.24 13.11
CA ALA A 203 -8.81 -8.22 14.54
C ALA A 203 -9.91 -7.21 14.93
N ILE A 204 -9.92 -6.01 14.34
CA ILE A 204 -11.02 -5.06 14.60
C ILE A 204 -12.37 -5.65 14.18
N GLU A 205 -12.48 -6.24 12.98
CA GLU A 205 -13.75 -6.82 12.50
C GLU A 205 -14.22 -8.05 13.29
N LEU A 206 -13.30 -8.85 13.84
CA LEU A 206 -13.67 -10.05 14.60
C LEU A 206 -14.10 -9.74 16.04
N TYR A 207 -13.67 -8.61 16.60
CA TYR A 207 -13.77 -8.31 18.03
C TYR A 207 -14.48 -6.98 18.32
N GLU A 208 -15.12 -6.36 17.32
CA GLU A 208 -16.10 -5.25 17.47
C GLU A 208 -17.57 -5.71 17.50
N ASP A 209 -17.85 -7.03 17.52
CA ASP A 209 -19.21 -7.58 17.74
C ASP A 209 -19.55 -7.71 19.24
#